data_AF-A0A7K1WAW4-F1
#
_entry.id   AF-A0A7K1WAW4-F1
#
_cell.length_a   1.000
_cell.length_b   1.000
_cell.length_c   1.000
_cell.angle_alpha   90.00
_cell.angle_beta   90.00
_cell.angle_gamma   90.00
#
_symmetry.space_group_name_H-M   'P 1'
#
loop_
_entity.id
_entity.type
_entity.pdbx_description
1 polymer ?
#
loop_
_entity_poly.entity_id
_entity_poly.type
_entity_poly.pdbx_seq_one_letter_code
_entity_poly.pdbx_strand_id
1 'polypeptide(L)' 'MTATITPIAAPATVGAISSQAGATVYVYTDPDGTLSSDCTGCGEYAWTLAADHGFARQHAAACFRRPSPLRLAA' A
#
# COMPACT_ATOMS: atom_id res chain seq x y z
N MET A 1 -5.97 6.55 -35.33
CA MET A 1 -5.14 6.87 -34.15
C MET A 1 -4.87 5.57 -33.43
N THR A 2 -3.61 5.17 -33.30
CA THR A 2 -3.22 3.92 -32.63
C THR A 2 -2.70 4.29 -31.25
N ALA A 3 -3.34 3.83 -30.18
CA ALA A 3 -2.86 4.04 -28.82
C ALA A 3 -1.86 2.92 -28.47
N THR A 4 -0.65 3.30 -28.10
CA THR A 4 0.34 2.36 -27.57
C THR A 4 0.07 2.17 -26.08
N ILE A 5 -0.22 0.93 -25.66
CA ILE A 5 -0.29 0.58 -24.24
C ILE A 5 1.12 0.23 -23.79
N THR A 6 1.70 1.08 -22.94
CA THR A 6 2.96 0.78 -22.27
C THR A 6 2.64 0.02 -20.99
N PRO A 7 3.16 -1.21 -20.78
CA PRO A 7 3.00 -1.92 -19.52
C PRO A 7 3.69 -1.12 -18.43
N ILE A 8 2.91 -0.70 -17.42
CA ILE A 8 3.44 -0.10 -16.20
C ILE A 8 4.10 -1.21 -15.38
N ALA A 9 5.34 -0.96 -14.92
CA ALA A 9 6.04 -1.89 -14.05
C ALA A 9 5.22 -2.14 -12.78
N ALA A 10 5.24 -3.38 -12.27
CA ALA A 10 4.57 -3.68 -11.02
C ALA A 10 5.17 -2.82 -9.87
N PRO A 11 4.34 -2.30 -8.95
CA PRO A 11 4.82 -1.52 -7.83
C PRO A 11 5.77 -2.34 -6.96
N ALA A 12 6.84 -1.71 -6.47
CA ALA A 12 7.86 -2.38 -5.68
C ALA A 12 7.64 -2.12 -4.19
N THR A 13 7.59 -3.17 -3.36
CA THR A 13 7.47 -3.00 -1.89
C THR A 13 8.73 -2.35 -1.32
N VAL A 14 8.57 -1.22 -0.65
CA VAL A 14 9.66 -0.45 -0.02
C VAL A 14 9.54 -0.39 1.50
N GLY A 15 8.42 -0.83 2.08
CA GLY A 15 8.25 -0.86 3.52
C GLY A 15 7.05 -1.66 3.99
N ALA A 16 7.01 -1.93 5.29
CA ALA A 16 5.89 -2.54 5.97
C ALA A 16 5.75 -1.94 7.38
N ILE A 17 4.52 -1.66 7.81
CA ILE A 17 4.20 -1.08 9.11
C ILE A 17 3.09 -1.91 9.76
N SER A 18 3.32 -2.38 10.98
CA SER A 18 2.30 -3.10 11.75
C SER A 18 1.29 -2.12 12.36
N SER A 19 0.00 -2.43 12.26
CA SER A 19 -1.06 -1.75 12.98
C SER A 19 -1.21 -2.31 14.39
N GLN A 20 -1.91 -1.57 15.26
CA GLN A 20 -2.20 -2.02 16.62
C GLN A 20 -3.08 -3.28 16.68
N ALA A 21 -3.91 -3.49 15.65
CA ALA A 21 -4.77 -4.68 15.54
C ALA A 21 -4.05 -5.89 14.93
N GLY A 22 -2.75 -5.78 14.65
CA GLY A 22 -1.92 -6.84 14.08
C GLY A 22 -2.01 -6.98 12.56
N ALA A 23 -2.66 -6.03 11.86
CA ALA A 23 -2.60 -5.94 10.40
C ALA A 23 -1.26 -5.35 9.95
N THR A 24 -0.91 -5.56 8.69
CA THR A 24 0.28 -5.00 8.06
C THR A 24 -0.15 -4.04 6.97
N VAL A 25 0.39 -2.83 7.00
CA VAL A 25 0.33 -1.86 5.92
C VAL A 25 1.62 -1.96 5.13
N TYR A 26 1.55 -2.54 3.94
CA TYR A 26 2.65 -2.55 2.99
C TYR A 26 2.73 -1.21 2.28
N VAL A 27 3.94 -0.74 2.03
CA VAL A 27 4.22 0.50 1.30
C VAL A 27 4.94 0.13 0.01
N TYR A 28 4.48 0.69 -1.09
CA TYR A 28 5.05 0.47 -2.41
C TYR A 28 5.51 1.77 -3.04
N THR A 29 6.52 1.67 -3.90
CA THR A 29 6.88 2.73 -4.83
C THR A 29 6.31 2.40 -6.20
N ASP A 30 5.53 3.33 -6.72
CA ASP A 30 4.94 3.28 -8.04
C ASP A 30 5.96 3.72 -9.12
N PRO A 31 5.75 3.36 -10.39
CA PRO A 31 6.72 3.66 -11.46
C PRO A 31 6.96 5.16 -11.70
N ASP A 32 5.97 5.98 -11.39
CA ASP A 32 6.08 7.45 -11.45
C ASP A 32 6.80 8.05 -10.22
N GLY A 33 7.27 7.21 -9.30
CA GLY A 33 8.01 7.61 -8.10
C GLY A 33 7.13 8.00 -6.92
N THR A 34 5.81 7.90 -7.06
CA THR A 34 4.87 8.09 -5.96
C THR A 34 4.86 6.89 -5.02
N LEU A 35 4.25 7.09 -3.85
CA LEU A 35 4.12 6.04 -2.85
C LEU A 35 2.65 5.63 -2.71
N SER A 36 2.45 4.34 -2.56
CA SER A 36 1.16 3.74 -2.24
C SER A 36 1.27 2.82 -1.04
N SER A 37 0.13 2.48 -0.46
CA SER A 37 0.05 1.54 0.65
C SER A 37 -1.20 0.67 0.56
N ASP A 38 -1.07 -0.60 0.92
CA ASP A 38 -2.16 -1.56 1.05
C ASP A 38 -2.17 -2.14 2.47
N CYS A 39 -3.35 -2.22 3.08
CA CYS A 39 -3.51 -2.78 4.42
C CYS A 39 -4.16 -4.17 4.39
N THR A 40 -3.51 -5.16 4.98
CA THR A 40 -4.05 -6.53 5.07
C THR A 40 -5.30 -6.66 5.95
N GLY A 41 -5.55 -5.68 6.83
CA GLY A 41 -6.67 -5.67 7.77
C GLY A 41 -7.94 -5.05 7.21
N CYS A 42 -7.92 -3.73 6.99
CA CYS A 42 -9.07 -3.00 6.45
C CYS A 42 -9.20 -3.16 4.93
N GLY A 43 -8.12 -3.54 4.25
CA GLY A 43 -8.15 -3.68 2.80
C GLY A 43 -8.16 -2.39 2.02
N GLU A 44 -7.87 -1.29 2.71
CA GLU A 44 -7.79 0.03 2.11
C GLU A 44 -6.48 0.14 1.33
N TYR A 45 -6.59 0.73 0.15
CA TYR A 45 -5.47 1.17 -0.66
C TYR A 45 -5.41 2.69 -0.63
N ALA A 46 -4.26 3.24 -0.29
CA ALA A 46 -4.04 4.68 -0.23
C ALA A 46 -2.79 5.05 -1.05
N TRP A 47 -2.86 6.12 -1.81
CA TRP A 47 -1.76 6.64 -2.63
C TRP A 47 -1.45 8.08 -2.24
N THR A 48 -0.21 8.50 -2.41
CA THR A 48 0.23 9.87 -2.12
C THR A 48 1.27 10.35 -3.11
N LEU A 49 1.24 11.66 -3.40
CA LEU A 49 2.31 12.34 -4.11
C LEU A 49 3.53 12.62 -3.22
N ALA A 50 3.37 12.52 -1.91
CA ALA A 50 4.46 12.75 -0.96
C ALA A 50 5.38 11.53 -0.91
N ALA A 51 6.68 11.74 -1.13
CA ALA A 51 7.70 10.69 -1.03
C ALA A 51 8.06 10.30 0.42
N ASP A 52 7.22 10.61 1.42
CA ASP A 52 7.45 10.29 2.83
C ASP A 52 6.46 9.22 3.33
N HIS A 53 6.90 8.39 4.28
CA HIS A 53 6.10 7.29 4.85
C HIS A 53 5.07 7.76 5.89
N GLY A 54 4.90 9.07 6.12
CA GLY A 54 3.96 9.65 7.08
C GLY A 54 2.51 9.23 6.82
N PHE A 55 2.08 9.19 5.56
CA PHE A 55 0.74 8.72 5.19
C PHE A 55 0.53 7.24 5.56
N ALA A 56 1.53 6.38 5.32
CA ALA A 56 1.46 4.96 5.64
C ALA A 56 1.44 4.73 7.17
N ARG A 57 2.16 5.56 7.94
CA ARG A 57 2.08 5.54 9.42
C ARG A 57 0.69 5.96 9.91
N GLN A 58 0.10 7.00 9.33
CA GLN A 58 -1.27 7.42 9.66
C GLN A 58 -2.28 6.33 9.30
N HIS A 59 -2.13 5.71 8.14
CA HIS A 59 -2.95 4.59 7.68
C HIS A 59 -2.86 3.39 8.65
N ALA A 60 -1.65 3.01 9.08
CA ALA A 60 -1.46 1.96 10.08
C ALA A 60 -2.06 2.32 11.44
N ALA A 61 -1.95 3.57 11.87
CA ALA A 61 -2.53 4.06 13.13
C ALA A 61 -4.07 4.08 13.12
N ALA A 62 -4.68 4.35 11.96
CA ALA A 62 -6.12 4.34 11.79
C ALA A 62 -6.72 2.93 11.61
N CYS A 63 -5.89 1.92 11.29
CA CYS A 63 -6.35 0.56 11.06
C CYS A 63 -6.52 -0.24 12.36
N PHE A 64 -7.75 -0.40 12.80
CA PHE A 64 -8.12 -1.22 13.97
C PHE A 64 -8.66 -2.61 13.60
N ARG A 65 -8.55 -3.03 12.34
CA ARG A 65 -8.99 -4.35 11.90
C ARG A 65 -7.86 -5.36 11.95
N ARG A 66 -8.17 -6.57 12.40
CA ARG A 66 -7.27 -7.73 12.28
C ARG A 66 -7.03 -8.06 10.80
N PRO A 67 -5.89 -8.69 10.46
CA PRO A 67 -5.64 -9.16 9.11
C PRO A 67 -6.79 -10.01 8.59
N SER A 68 -7.18 -9.79 7.33
CA SER A 68 -8.07 -10.71 6.64
C SER A 68 -7.26 -11.94 6.19
N PRO A 69 -7.67 -13.17 6.53
CA PRO A 69 -6.97 -14.39 6.12
C PRO A 69 -6.90 -14.53 4.58
N LEU A 70 -7.88 -13.98 3.85
CA LEU A 70 -7.85 -13.95 2.39
C LEU A 70 -6.74 -13.08 1.82
N ARG A 71 -6.32 -12.03 2.53
CA ARG A 71 -5.24 -11.13 2.11
C ARG A 71 -3.85 -11.58 2.56
N LEU A 72 -3.76 -12.48 3.54
CA LEU A 72 -2.49 -13.06 3.97
C LEU A 72 -1.99 -14.18 3.04
N ALA A 73 -2.86 -14.69 2.17
CA ALA A 73 -2.57 -15.79 1.25
C ALA A 73 -2.23 -15.31 -0.19
N ALA A 74 -2.30 -14.00 -0.44
CA ALA A 74 -1.98 -13.35 -1.70
C ALA A 74 -0.57 -12.74 -1.64
#